data_AF-A0A9E0ALA0-F1
#
_entry.id   AF-A0A9E0ALA0-F1
#
_cell.length_a   1.000
_cell.length_b   1.000
_cell.length_c   1.000
_cell.angle_alpha   90.00
_cell.angle_beta   90.00
_cell.angle_gamma   90.00
#
_symmetry.space_group_name_H-M   'P 1'
#
loop_
_entity.id
_entity.type
_entity.pdbx_description
1 polymer ?
#
loop_
_entity_poly.entity_id
_entity_poly.type
_entity_poly.pdbx_seq_one_letter_code
_entity_poly.pdbx_strand_id
1 'polypeptide(L)'
;MKQLQLLFLLLLSHVVVFAQRIERVEYFYDTDPGLGNASVINFTPADSINITTSLSTSSLSIGFHRLYVRVMDSTRVWSLYDVQQFYVYPEETFAANLTAGETFYGMDNGQNTGTAFSITPADSINHTFNIS
;
A
#
# COMPACT_ATOMS: atom_id res chain seq x y z
N MET A 1 -48.53 14.87 -33.35
CA MET A 1 -48.37 13.67 -32.50
C MET A 1 -47.06 12.91 -32.75
N LYS A 2 -46.62 12.71 -34.01
CA LYS A 2 -45.34 12.01 -34.32
C LYS A 2 -44.06 12.67 -33.77
N GLN A 3 -44.00 14.01 -33.78
CA GLN A 3 -42.88 14.78 -33.21
C GLN A 3 -42.74 14.60 -31.69
N LEU A 4 -43.86 14.46 -30.96
CA LEU A 4 -43.87 14.22 -29.51
C LEU A 4 -43.50 12.77 -29.16
N GLN A 5 -43.90 11.81 -30.01
CA GLN A 5 -43.51 10.41 -29.88
C GLN A 5 -42.02 10.18 -30.14
N LEU A 6 -41.42 10.93 -31.08
CA LEU A 6 -39.99 10.87 -31.38
C LEU A 6 -39.14 11.45 -30.23
N LEU A 7 -39.60 12.53 -29.59
CA LEU A 7 -38.93 13.13 -28.43
C LEU A 7 -38.97 12.19 -27.20
N PHE A 8 -40.08 11.48 -27.00
CA PHE A 8 -40.25 10.50 -25.91
C PHE A 8 -39.39 9.25 -26.11
N LEU A 9 -39.19 8.81 -27.36
CA LEU A 9 -38.29 7.70 -27.71
C LEU A 9 -36.81 8.06 -27.47
N LEU A 10 -36.44 9.32 -27.70
CA LEU A 10 -35.07 9.84 -27.50
C LEU A 10 -34.74 10.03 -26.00
N LEU A 11 -35.75 10.30 -25.16
CA LEU A 11 -35.63 10.32 -23.70
C LEU A 11 -35.49 8.92 -23.08
N LEU A 12 -36.06 7.88 -23.71
CA LEU A 12 -35.93 6.49 -23.26
C LEU A 12 -34.59 5.82 -23.61
N SER A 13 -33.80 6.40 -24.52
CA SER A 13 -32.53 5.85 -24.99
C SER A 13 -31.28 6.41 -24.28
N HIS A 14 -31.45 7.22 -23.23
CA HIS A 14 -30.32 7.76 -22.49
C HIS A 14 -29.75 6.72 -21.53
N VAL A 15 -28.74 5.98 -22.00
CA VAL A 15 -27.86 5.21 -21.11
C VAL A 15 -26.92 6.22 -20.45
N VAL A 16 -27.13 6.46 -19.15
CA VAL A 16 -26.17 7.22 -18.34
C VAL A 16 -24.95 6.32 -18.14
N VAL A 17 -23.87 6.60 -18.86
CA VAL A 17 -22.58 5.94 -18.64
C VAL A 17 -21.85 6.70 -17.54
N PHE A 18 -21.66 6.07 -16.39
CA PHE A 18 -20.78 6.60 -15.35
C PHE A 18 -19.33 6.28 -15.70
N ALA A 19 -18.43 7.22 -15.48
CA ALA A 19 -16.99 6.93 -15.53
C ALA A 19 -16.68 5.79 -14.55
N GLN A 20 -15.97 4.77 -15.03
CA GLN A 20 -15.52 3.64 -14.23
C GLN A 20 -14.51 4.16 -13.21
N ARG A 21 -14.89 4.08 -11.94
CA ARG A 21 -14.07 4.54 -10.82
C ARG A 21 -13.71 3.37 -9.93
N ILE A 22 -12.60 3.50 -9.22
CA ILE A 22 -12.22 2.55 -8.17
C ILE A 22 -13.11 2.80 -6.96
N GLU A 23 -13.78 1.76 -6.46
CA GLU A 23 -14.71 1.85 -5.32
C GLU A 23 -14.22 1.11 -4.07
N ARG A 24 -13.33 0.13 -4.23
CA ARG A 24 -12.74 -0.60 -3.11
C ARG A 24 -11.27 -0.92 -3.39
N VAL A 25 -10.47 -0.84 -2.33
CA VAL A 25 -9.09 -1.34 -2.29
C VAL A 25 -8.97 -2.31 -1.13
N GLU A 26 -8.43 -3.48 -1.40
CA GLU A 26 -8.15 -4.50 -0.40
C GLU A 26 -6.68 -4.88 -0.38
N TYR A 27 -6.18 -5.21 0.80
CA TYR A 27 -4.86 -5.79 0.99
C TYR A 27 -4.89 -7.01 1.91
N PHE A 28 -3.94 -7.93 1.71
CA PHE A 28 -3.74 -9.08 2.57
C PHE A 28 -2.27 -9.53 2.55
N TYR A 29 -1.86 -10.25 3.59
CA TYR A 29 -0.53 -10.85 3.69
C TYR A 29 -0.59 -12.35 3.40
N ASP A 30 0.31 -12.82 2.53
CA ASP A 30 0.60 -14.22 2.18
C ASP A 30 -0.53 -15.06 1.57
N THR A 31 -1.66 -15.19 2.26
CA THR A 31 -2.79 -16.04 1.86
C THR A 31 -3.99 -15.17 1.50
N ASP A 32 -4.54 -15.36 0.30
CA ASP A 32 -5.74 -14.65 -0.16
C ASP A 32 -6.99 -15.16 0.56
N PRO A 33 -7.71 -14.32 1.32
CA PRO A 33 -8.96 -14.69 1.99
C PRO A 33 -10.17 -14.77 1.02
N GLY A 34 -9.95 -14.51 -0.27
CA GLY A 34 -10.99 -14.41 -1.29
C GLY A 34 -11.48 -12.98 -1.48
N LEU A 35 -12.10 -12.73 -2.64
CA LEU A 35 -12.61 -11.42 -3.06
C LEU A 35 -13.63 -10.86 -2.04
N GLY A 36 -13.43 -9.63 -1.57
CA GLY A 36 -14.35 -8.97 -0.62
C GLY A 36 -14.06 -9.27 0.87
N ASN A 37 -13.14 -10.19 1.17
CA ASN A 37 -12.87 -10.68 2.53
C ASN A 37 -11.53 -10.21 3.10
N ALA A 38 -10.74 -9.45 2.33
CA ALA A 38 -9.46 -8.91 2.77
C ALA A 38 -9.62 -7.56 3.49
N SER A 39 -8.53 -7.06 4.08
CA SER A 39 -8.54 -5.80 4.81
C SER A 39 -8.73 -4.62 3.85
N VAL A 40 -9.64 -3.70 4.18
CA VAL A 40 -9.98 -2.56 3.31
C VAL A 40 -9.05 -1.37 3.59
N ILE A 41 -8.56 -0.73 2.52
CA ILE A 41 -7.93 0.58 2.60
C ILE A 41 -8.98 1.65 2.27
N ASN A 42 -9.19 2.58 3.20
CA ASN A 42 -10.15 3.67 2.99
C ASN A 42 -9.56 4.75 2.08
N PHE A 43 -10.33 5.19 1.09
CA PHE A 43 -9.98 6.23 0.13
C PHE A 43 -11.26 6.85 -0.44
N THR A 44 -11.13 7.96 -1.18
CA THR A 44 -12.25 8.57 -1.91
C THR A 44 -12.35 7.94 -3.30
N PRO A 45 -13.51 7.38 -3.70
CA PRO A 45 -13.68 6.80 -5.03
C PRO A 45 -13.33 7.77 -6.16
N ALA A 46 -12.49 7.31 -7.09
CA ALA A 46 -11.99 8.10 -8.21
C ALA A 46 -11.51 7.19 -9.35
N ASP A 47 -11.38 7.77 -10.54
CA ASP A 47 -10.94 7.07 -11.76
C ASP A 47 -9.46 6.67 -11.67
N SER A 48 -8.68 7.37 -10.84
CA SER A 48 -7.33 7.01 -10.43
C SER A 48 -7.11 7.39 -8.97
N ILE A 49 -6.27 6.61 -8.29
CA ILE A 49 -5.98 6.79 -6.86
C ILE A 49 -4.47 6.72 -6.63
N ASN A 50 -4.00 7.49 -5.66
CA ASN A 50 -2.66 7.37 -5.11
C ASN A 50 -2.82 7.21 -3.59
N ILE A 51 -2.44 6.04 -3.08
CA ILE A 51 -2.64 5.67 -1.67
C ILE A 51 -1.27 5.65 -1.00
N THR A 52 -1.08 6.55 -0.04
CA THR A 52 0.05 6.53 0.89
C THR A 52 -0.48 6.20 2.27
N THR A 53 -0.36 4.93 2.67
CA THR A 53 -0.83 4.45 3.98
C THR A 53 0.19 3.54 4.63
N SER A 54 0.27 3.57 5.96
CA SER A 54 1.06 2.63 6.74
C SER A 54 0.22 1.40 7.07
N LEU A 55 0.69 0.23 6.66
CA LEU A 55 0.05 -1.05 6.97
C LEU A 55 0.83 -1.72 8.11
N SER A 56 0.13 -2.10 9.18
CA SER A 56 0.79 -2.74 10.32
C SER A 56 1.25 -4.15 9.97
N THR A 57 2.51 -4.45 10.28
CA THR A 57 3.11 -5.79 10.14
C THR A 57 3.26 -6.49 11.49
N SER A 58 2.73 -5.91 12.58
CA SER A 58 2.93 -6.41 13.95
C SER A 58 2.37 -7.82 14.20
N SER A 59 1.43 -8.28 13.38
CA SER A 59 0.88 -9.64 13.47
C SER A 59 1.64 -10.67 12.64
N LEU A 60 2.68 -10.27 11.90
CA LEU A 60 3.47 -11.16 11.06
C LEU A 60 4.64 -11.75 11.85
N SER A 61 4.99 -12.99 11.54
CA SER A 61 6.20 -13.61 12.07
C SER A 61 7.46 -12.96 11.49
N ILE A 62 8.61 -13.20 12.12
CA ILE A 62 9.91 -12.90 11.52
C ILE A 62 10.08 -13.78 10.27
N GLY A 63 10.52 -13.20 9.16
CA GLY A 63 10.74 -13.93 7.91
C GLY A 63 10.26 -13.20 6.66
N PHE A 64 10.26 -13.92 5.54
CA PHE A 64 9.76 -13.41 4.27
C PHE A 64 8.24 -13.46 4.20
N HIS A 65 7.65 -12.34 3.81
CA HIS A 65 6.21 -12.17 3.62
C HIS A 65 5.92 -11.49 2.28
N ARG A 66 4.69 -11.65 1.80
CA ARG A 66 4.18 -10.97 0.59
C ARG A 66 2.95 -10.16 0.94
N LEU A 67 3.00 -8.88 0.63
CA LEU A 67 1.84 -7.98 0.63
C LEU A 67 1.18 -8.06 -0.74
N TYR A 68 -0.13 -8.25 -0.74
CA TYR A 68 -0.96 -8.21 -1.94
C TYR A 68 -1.94 -7.06 -1.84
N VAL A 69 -2.16 -6.35 -2.95
CA VAL A 69 -3.15 -5.28 -3.04
C VAL A 69 -3.96 -5.47 -4.31
N ARG A 70 -5.29 -5.40 -4.23
CA ARG A 70 -6.18 -5.42 -5.40
C ARG A 70 -7.28 -4.38 -5.26
N VAL A 71 -7.82 -3.97 -6.40
CA VAL A 71 -8.88 -2.97 -6.46
C VAL A 71 -10.13 -3.52 -7.12
N MET A 72 -11.28 -2.98 -6.74
CA MET A 72 -12.57 -3.24 -7.39
C MET A 72 -13.10 -1.92 -7.94
N ASP A 73 -13.56 -1.96 -9.19
CA ASP A 73 -14.20 -0.81 -9.81
C ASP A 73 -15.71 -0.74 -9.53
N SER A 74 -16.33 0.34 -10.01
CA SER A 74 -17.77 0.60 -9.92
C SER A 74 -18.67 -0.38 -10.70
N THR A 75 -18.08 -1.24 -11.53
CA THR A 75 -18.78 -2.35 -12.20
C THR A 75 -18.70 -3.65 -11.39
N ARG A 76 -18.10 -3.60 -10.18
CA ARG A 76 -17.84 -4.75 -9.29
C ARG A 76 -16.90 -5.78 -9.89
N VAL A 77 -16.02 -5.35 -10.80
CA VAL A 77 -14.96 -6.19 -11.34
C VAL A 77 -13.68 -5.94 -10.55
N TRP A 78 -13.02 -7.03 -10.15
CA TRP A 78 -11.76 -7.00 -9.43
C TRP A 78 -10.59 -7.00 -10.41
N SER A 79 -9.55 -6.23 -10.08
CA SER A 79 -8.26 -6.29 -10.76
C SER A 79 -7.50 -7.58 -10.41
N LEU A 80 -6.43 -7.84 -11.15
CA LEU A 80 -5.33 -8.64 -10.62
C LEU A 80 -4.74 -7.95 -9.40
N TYR A 81 -4.18 -8.72 -8.47
CA TYR A 81 -3.42 -8.13 -7.37
C TYR A 81 -2.04 -7.68 -7.85
N ASP A 82 -1.55 -6.60 -7.26
CA ASP A 82 -0.14 -6.27 -7.21
C ASP A 82 0.51 -6.92 -5.99
N VAL A 83 1.80 -7.23 -6.06
CA VAL A 83 2.52 -7.97 -5.02
C VAL A 83 3.87 -7.34 -4.68
N GLN A 84 4.10 -7.15 -3.38
CA GLN A 84 5.38 -6.69 -2.85
C GLN A 84 5.90 -7.72 -1.83
N GLN A 85 7.11 -8.24 -2.08
CA GLN A 85 7.80 -9.08 -1.10
C GLN A 85 8.61 -8.20 -0.13
N PHE A 86 8.63 -8.59 1.14
CA PHE A 86 9.42 -7.94 2.19
C PHE A 86 9.86 -8.96 3.25
N TYR A 87 10.76 -8.53 4.13
CA TYR A 87 11.24 -9.33 5.26
C TYR A 87 10.92 -8.62 6.57
N VAL A 88 10.31 -9.33 7.51
CA VAL A 88 10.09 -8.87 8.88
C VAL A 88 11.28 -9.29 9.72
N TYR A 89 11.99 -8.32 10.29
CA TYR A 89 13.12 -8.55 11.18
C TYR A 89 12.66 -8.74 12.63
N PRO A 90 13.43 -9.46 13.47
CA PRO A 90 13.19 -9.45 14.91
C PRO A 90 13.18 -8.02 15.43
N GLU A 91 12.28 -7.72 16.36
CA GLU A 91 12.42 -6.51 17.17
C GLU A 91 13.62 -6.70 18.08
N GLU A 92 14.69 -5.98 17.79
CA GLU A 92 15.81 -5.87 18.70
C GLU A 92 15.39 -4.97 19.85
N THR A 93 15.12 -5.57 21.02
CA THR A 93 14.95 -4.79 22.25
C THR A 93 16.34 -4.28 22.65
N PHE A 94 16.66 -3.06 22.22
CA PHE A 94 17.85 -2.39 22.71
C PHE A 94 17.64 -2.06 24.19
N ALA A 95 18.55 -2.52 25.07
CA ALA A 95 18.51 -2.23 26.51
C ALA A 95 18.66 -0.73 26.84
N ALA A 96 18.98 0.08 25.82
CA ALA A 96 19.07 1.53 25.87
C ALA A 96 18.61 2.11 24.53
N ASN A 97 18.06 3.33 24.56
CA ASN A 97 17.71 4.10 23.38
C ASN A 97 18.88 4.13 22.37
N LEU A 98 18.56 4.03 21.08
CA LEU A 98 19.53 4.26 20.02
C LEU A 98 19.98 5.72 20.07
N THR A 99 21.28 5.97 20.21
CA THR A 99 21.85 7.34 20.30
C THR A 99 22.68 7.73 19.08
N ALA A 100 23.16 6.76 18.31
CA ALA A 100 23.94 6.97 17.10
C ALA A 100 23.90 5.73 16.20
N GLY A 101 24.25 5.90 14.94
CA GLY A 101 24.50 4.82 13.98
C GLY A 101 25.62 5.20 13.01
N GLU A 102 26.02 4.26 12.17
CA GLU A 102 26.99 4.50 11.10
C GLU A 102 26.51 3.86 9.79
N THR A 103 27.00 4.38 8.67
CA THR A 103 26.75 3.84 7.33
C THR A 103 28.04 3.44 6.65
N PHE A 104 28.02 2.35 5.88
CA PHE A 104 29.15 1.95 5.06
C PHE A 104 28.67 1.48 3.68
N TYR A 105 29.51 1.68 2.67
CA TYR A 105 29.32 1.16 1.32
C TYR A 105 30.48 0.23 0.98
N GLY A 106 30.17 -1.04 0.68
CA GLY A 106 31.17 -2.04 0.32
C GLY A 106 31.63 -2.90 1.51
N MET A 107 32.95 -3.05 1.67
CA MET A 107 33.54 -3.90 2.71
C MET A 107 33.39 -3.24 4.08
N ASP A 108 32.70 -3.93 4.99
CA ASP A 108 32.62 -3.54 6.40
C ASP A 108 33.97 -3.80 7.08
N ASN A 109 34.66 -2.73 7.48
CA ASN A 109 35.95 -2.80 8.17
C ASN A 109 35.80 -2.85 9.70
N GLY A 110 34.58 -3.05 10.19
CA GLY A 110 34.23 -3.14 11.60
C GLY A 110 33.56 -1.88 12.15
N GLN A 111 33.20 -1.95 13.42
CA GLN A 111 32.46 -0.90 14.11
C GLN A 111 33.22 0.44 14.14
N ASN A 112 32.50 1.54 13.92
CA ASN A 112 32.97 2.93 13.88
C ASN A 112 33.94 3.23 12.72
N THR A 113 33.88 2.46 11.64
CA THR A 113 34.67 2.71 10.42
C THR A 113 33.85 3.35 9.30
N GLY A 114 32.53 3.40 9.45
CA GLY A 114 31.62 4.03 8.52
C GLY A 114 31.46 5.55 8.72
N THR A 115 30.55 6.15 7.95
CA THR A 115 30.12 7.54 8.15
C THR A 115 29.07 7.58 9.26
N ALA A 116 29.46 8.13 10.41
CA ALA A 116 28.61 8.23 11.60
C ALA A 116 27.50 9.28 11.46
N PHE A 117 26.36 9.01 12.09
CA PHE A 117 25.25 9.93 12.24
C PHE A 117 24.64 9.84 13.65
N SER A 118 24.14 10.97 14.15
CA SER A 118 23.51 11.05 15.47
C SER A 118 22.02 10.77 15.39
N ILE A 119 21.50 10.08 16.40
CA ILE A 119 20.08 9.75 16.53
C ILE A 119 19.55 10.46 17.78
N THR A 120 18.40 11.12 17.68
CA THR A 120 17.67 11.52 18.89
C THR A 120 17.25 10.26 19.64
N PRO A 121 17.59 10.09 20.93
CA PRO A 121 17.34 8.86 21.68
C PRO A 121 15.92 8.34 21.49
N ALA A 122 15.80 7.16 20.88
CA ALA A 122 14.52 6.51 20.60
C ALA A 122 14.67 4.98 20.61
N ASP A 123 13.57 4.28 20.86
CA ASP A 123 13.49 2.82 20.82
C ASP A 123 13.53 2.29 19.37
N SER A 124 13.14 3.11 18.40
CA SER A 124 13.24 2.80 16.97
C SER A 124 13.48 4.07 16.14
N ILE A 125 14.15 3.92 15.00
CA ILE A 125 14.34 4.98 14.02
C ILE A 125 14.02 4.51 12.60
N ASN A 126 13.34 5.36 11.83
CA ASN A 126 13.25 5.24 10.38
C ASN A 126 14.21 6.26 9.77
N HIS A 127 15.22 5.79 9.04
CA HIS A 127 16.18 6.66 8.36
C HIS A 127 16.15 6.40 6.85
N THR A 128 15.81 7.41 6.07
CA THR A 128 15.79 7.32 4.60
C THR A 128 17.17 7.62 4.05
N PHE A 129 17.76 6.66 3.35
CA PHE A 129 19.02 6.87 2.64
C PHE A 129 18.74 7.15 1.16
N ASN A 130 19.15 8.32 0.68
CA ASN A 130 19.16 8.61 -0.75
C ASN A 130 20.45 8.03 -1.33
N ILE A 131 20.34 6.94 -2.10
CA ILE A 131 21.45 6.39 -2.85
C ILE A 131 21.42 7.07 -4.22
N SER A 132 22.43 7.91 -4.51
CA SER A 132 22.65 8.51 -5.83
C SER A 132 23.56 7.64 -6.69
#